data_AF-A0A0D2JXC1-F1
#
_entry.id   AF-A0A0D2JXC1-F1
#
_cell.length_a   1.000
_cell.length_b   1.000
_cell.length_c   1.000
_cell.angle_alpha   90.00
_cell.angle_beta   90.00
_cell.angle_gamma   90.00
#
_symmetry.space_group_name_H-M   'P 1'
#
loop_
_entity.id
_entity.type
_entity.pdbx_description
1 polymer ?
#
loop_
_entity_poly.entity_id
_entity_poly.type
_entity_poly.pdbx_seq_one_letter_code
_entity_poly.pdbx_strand_id
1 'polypeptide(L)'
;GLTDSLQELCIEQHNESVANGDAMVAAVASAPLAAICSFAMTGWRHTDASIASVARACWAPQLAGLTFTSVDGRFHHRGAAWRALAVAPLGSLRELYLDFEPYMSAGVAAHLMSAPWLGGLQRLRLSGLSRGAFEVLEASPTFLRLQASHWVDVSDVEAEQAAGAPAVGAAG
;
A
#
# COMPACT_ATOMS: atom_id res chain seq x y z
N GLY A 1 -5.09 -6.62 -29.37
CA GLY A 1 -3.74 -6.02 -29.22
C GLY A 1 -3.11 -6.56 -27.95
N LEU A 2 -1.80 -6.33 -27.72
CA LEU A 2 -1.09 -6.83 -26.51
C LEU A 2 -1.75 -6.39 -25.17
N THR A 3 -2.56 -5.33 -25.19
CA THR A 3 -3.30 -4.79 -24.04
C THR A 3 -4.51 -5.63 -23.62
N ASP A 4 -5.05 -6.46 -24.50
CA ASP A 4 -6.32 -7.16 -24.26
C ASP A 4 -6.13 -8.45 -23.46
N SER A 5 -4.88 -8.88 -23.25
CA SER A 5 -4.52 -10.11 -22.52
C SER A 5 -3.56 -9.88 -21.35
N LEU A 6 -3.12 -8.64 -21.12
CA LEU A 6 -2.18 -8.33 -20.03
C LEU A 6 -2.92 -8.35 -18.69
N GLN A 7 -2.71 -9.41 -17.91
CA GLN A 7 -3.35 -9.60 -16.61
C GLN A 7 -2.53 -9.05 -15.44
N GLU A 8 -1.21 -9.08 -15.56
CA GLU A 8 -0.29 -8.66 -14.51
C GLU A 8 0.68 -7.63 -15.08
N LEU A 9 0.86 -6.54 -14.34
CA LEU A 9 1.83 -5.51 -14.68
C LEU A 9 2.64 -5.14 -13.45
N CYS A 10 3.95 -5.37 -13.55
CA CYS A 10 4.91 -4.90 -12.57
C CYS A 10 5.70 -3.74 -13.17
N ILE A 11 5.73 -2.62 -12.47
CA ILE A 11 6.59 -1.49 -12.76
C ILE A 11 7.72 -1.49 -11.74
N GLU A 12 8.92 -1.85 -12.20
CA GLU A 12 10.13 -1.81 -11.38
C GLU A 12 11.01 -0.65 -11.86
N GLN A 13 11.25 0.34 -11.00
CA GLN A 13 12.12 1.47 -11.33
C GLN A 13 13.51 1.33 -10.70
N HIS A 14 14.52 1.15 -11.56
CA HIS A 14 15.95 1.17 -11.17
C HIS A 14 16.66 2.50 -11.45
N ASN A 15 16.01 3.44 -12.15
CA ASN A 15 16.66 4.64 -12.70
C ASN A 15 16.62 5.84 -11.73
N GLU A 16 17.52 6.81 -11.89
CA GLU A 16 17.76 7.87 -10.90
C GLU A 16 16.69 8.99 -10.85
N SER A 17 15.74 9.06 -11.77
CA SER A 17 14.77 10.18 -11.83
C SER A 17 13.38 9.83 -11.28
N VAL A 18 12.93 10.56 -10.26
CA VAL A 18 11.57 10.43 -9.66
C VAL A 18 10.48 10.84 -10.62
N ALA A 19 10.70 11.93 -11.36
CA ALA A 19 9.72 12.45 -12.31
C ALA A 19 9.39 11.40 -13.39
N ASN A 20 10.37 10.58 -13.77
CA ASN A 20 10.15 9.52 -14.76
C ASN A 20 9.29 8.39 -14.19
N GLY A 21 9.45 8.05 -12.90
CA GLY A 21 8.65 7.05 -12.21
C GLY A 21 7.18 7.42 -12.14
N ASP A 22 6.87 8.62 -11.62
CA ASP A 22 5.49 9.10 -11.52
C ASP A 22 4.84 9.29 -12.90
N ALA A 23 5.59 9.79 -13.90
CA ALA A 23 5.09 9.95 -15.26
C ALA A 23 4.76 8.60 -15.92
N MET A 24 5.60 7.58 -15.70
CA MET A 24 5.36 6.23 -16.20
C MET A 24 4.10 5.63 -15.57
N VAL A 25 3.93 5.75 -14.24
CA VAL A 25 2.72 5.26 -13.56
C VAL A 25 1.47 6.01 -14.02
N ALA A 26 1.57 7.33 -14.22
CA ALA A 26 0.47 8.12 -14.77
C ALA A 26 0.08 7.69 -16.19
N ALA A 27 1.07 7.38 -17.05
CA ALA A 27 0.81 6.88 -18.40
C ALA A 27 0.13 5.49 -18.36
N VAL A 28 0.59 4.59 -17.49
CA VAL A 28 -0.02 3.27 -17.29
C VAL A 28 -1.44 3.37 -16.72
N ALA A 29 -1.67 4.23 -15.73
CA ALA A 29 -2.99 4.47 -15.16
C ALA A 29 -3.99 5.03 -16.20
N SER A 30 -3.49 5.71 -17.24
CA SER A 30 -4.29 6.26 -18.34
C SER A 30 -4.49 5.27 -19.49
N ALA A 31 -3.75 4.16 -19.52
CA ALA A 31 -3.85 3.16 -20.58
C ALA A 31 -5.09 2.26 -20.39
N PRO A 32 -5.79 1.89 -21.48
CA PRO A 32 -6.99 1.04 -21.40
C PRO A 32 -6.62 -0.45 -21.23
N LEU A 33 -6.04 -0.80 -20.09
CA LEU A 33 -5.59 -2.16 -19.76
C LEU A 33 -6.77 -3.01 -19.26
N ALA A 34 -7.72 -3.32 -20.13
CA ALA A 34 -8.99 -3.95 -19.75
C ALA A 34 -8.87 -5.36 -19.15
N ALA A 35 -7.71 -6.03 -19.24
CA ALA A 35 -7.49 -7.35 -18.66
C ALA A 35 -6.69 -7.33 -17.35
N ILE A 36 -6.16 -6.19 -16.91
CA ILE A 36 -5.26 -6.15 -15.75
C ILE A 36 -6.02 -6.47 -14.45
N CYS A 37 -5.54 -7.45 -13.71
CA CYS A 37 -6.08 -7.83 -12.42
C CYS A 37 -5.01 -7.78 -11.31
N SER A 38 -3.73 -7.67 -11.65
CA SER A 38 -2.65 -7.47 -10.69
C SER A 38 -1.77 -6.32 -11.12
N PHE A 39 -1.54 -5.37 -10.20
CA PHE A 39 -0.64 -4.25 -10.41
C PHE A 39 0.37 -4.17 -9.27
N ALA A 40 1.65 -4.16 -9.63
CA ALA A 40 2.75 -4.00 -8.70
C ALA A 40 3.61 -2.80 -9.11
N MET A 41 4.02 -2.04 -8.11
CA MET A 41 4.93 -0.91 -8.26
C MET A 41 6.02 -1.05 -7.20
N THR A 42 7.23 -1.35 -7.67
CA THR A 42 8.39 -1.66 -6.83
C THR A 42 9.59 -0.78 -7.21
N GLY A 43 10.49 -0.59 -6.25
CA GLY A 43 11.70 0.20 -6.46
C GLY A 43 11.63 1.61 -5.87
N TRP A 44 12.65 2.41 -6.17
CA TRP A 44 13.14 3.42 -5.21
C TRP A 44 12.57 4.83 -5.36
N ARG A 45 11.61 5.11 -6.27
CA ARG A 45 11.30 6.50 -6.63
C ARG A 45 9.85 6.78 -7.04
N HIS A 46 8.91 6.06 -6.48
CA HIS A 46 7.50 6.39 -6.60
C HIS A 46 7.07 7.34 -5.49
N THR A 47 6.20 8.29 -5.79
CA THR A 47 5.65 9.21 -4.78
C THR A 47 4.16 9.02 -4.60
N ASP A 48 3.57 9.79 -3.69
CA ASP A 48 2.11 9.95 -3.55
C ASP A 48 1.41 10.26 -4.90
N ALA A 49 2.09 10.85 -5.88
CA ALA A 49 1.53 11.09 -7.20
C ALA A 49 1.28 9.78 -8.00
N SER A 50 2.15 8.77 -7.85
CA SER A 50 1.95 7.44 -8.42
C SER A 50 0.70 6.78 -7.82
N ILE A 51 0.55 6.82 -6.49
CA ILE A 51 -0.63 6.27 -5.78
C ILE A 51 -1.91 6.98 -6.24
N ALA A 52 -1.88 8.31 -6.32
CA ALA A 52 -3.01 9.10 -6.80
C ALA A 52 -3.37 8.81 -8.27
N SER A 53 -2.40 8.40 -9.08
CA SER A 53 -2.64 7.98 -10.47
C SER A 53 -3.31 6.61 -10.51
N VAL A 54 -2.82 5.62 -9.75
CA VAL A 54 -3.43 4.28 -9.64
C VAL A 54 -4.86 4.37 -9.11
N ALA A 55 -5.12 5.20 -8.09
CA ALA A 55 -6.45 5.41 -7.53
C ALA A 55 -7.49 5.91 -8.56
N ARG A 56 -7.03 6.55 -9.64
CA ARG A 56 -7.86 7.10 -10.73
C ARG A 56 -7.84 6.24 -12.00
N ALA A 57 -7.08 5.14 -12.00
CA ALA A 57 -6.96 4.31 -13.18
C ALA A 57 -8.31 3.71 -13.59
N CYS A 58 -8.62 3.72 -14.88
CA CYS A 58 -9.89 3.16 -15.37
C CYS A 58 -10.02 1.65 -15.12
N TRP A 59 -8.89 0.97 -14.98
CA TRP A 59 -8.78 -0.44 -14.65
C TRP A 59 -8.71 -0.74 -13.15
N ALA A 60 -8.76 0.27 -12.27
CA ALA A 60 -8.79 0.03 -10.82
C ALA A 60 -9.94 -0.91 -10.37
N PRO A 61 -11.18 -0.82 -10.90
CA PRO A 61 -12.28 -1.66 -10.43
C PRO A 61 -12.11 -3.17 -10.53
N GLN A 62 -11.23 -3.63 -11.43
CA GLN A 62 -10.97 -5.05 -11.71
C GLN A 62 -9.71 -5.58 -11.05
N LEU A 63 -8.92 -4.73 -10.36
CA LEU A 63 -7.75 -5.20 -9.63
C LEU A 63 -8.16 -6.16 -8.52
N ALA A 64 -7.58 -7.35 -8.56
CA ALA A 64 -7.61 -8.35 -7.51
C ALA A 64 -6.35 -8.28 -6.63
N GLY A 65 -5.21 -7.86 -7.17
CA GLY A 65 -3.95 -7.71 -6.45
C GLY A 65 -3.34 -6.32 -6.63
N LEU A 66 -2.85 -5.75 -5.53
CA LEU A 66 -2.16 -4.45 -5.52
C LEU A 66 -0.93 -4.52 -4.61
N THR A 67 0.23 -4.15 -5.16
CA THR A 67 1.49 -4.10 -4.39
C THR A 67 2.17 -2.75 -4.56
N PHE A 68 2.48 -2.10 -3.43
CA PHE A 68 3.32 -0.90 -3.38
C PHE A 68 4.50 -1.12 -2.44
N THR A 69 5.70 -0.94 -2.95
CA THR A 69 6.93 -0.94 -2.15
C THR A 69 7.62 0.40 -2.30
N SER A 70 7.83 1.13 -1.20
CA SER A 70 8.70 2.31 -1.17
C SER A 70 9.90 2.05 -0.28
N VAL A 71 11.05 2.40 -0.83
CA VAL A 71 12.36 2.18 -0.21
C VAL A 71 12.99 3.49 0.28
N ASP A 72 12.33 4.63 0.06
CA ASP A 72 12.95 5.96 0.24
C ASP A 72 12.10 6.97 1.05
N GLY A 73 11.00 6.52 1.64
CA GLY A 73 10.18 7.33 2.53
C GLY A 73 9.28 8.33 1.84
N ARG A 74 9.07 8.26 0.52
CA ARG A 74 8.23 9.25 -0.17
C ARG A 74 6.73 8.94 -0.15
N PHE A 75 6.32 7.77 0.35
CA PHE A 75 4.92 7.35 0.42
C PHE A 75 4.14 7.78 1.67
N HIS A 76 4.76 8.30 2.72
CA HIS A 76 4.09 8.33 4.04
C HIS A 76 3.66 9.72 4.53
N HIS A 77 3.88 10.79 3.76
CA HIS A 77 3.69 12.16 4.23
C HIS A 77 2.38 12.81 3.82
N ARG A 78 1.83 12.55 2.62
CA ARG A 78 0.61 13.24 2.17
C ARG A 78 -0.58 12.28 2.19
N GLY A 79 -1.39 12.41 3.23
CA GLY A 79 -2.64 11.66 3.36
C GLY A 79 -3.63 11.84 2.20
N ALA A 80 -3.48 12.84 1.34
CA ALA A 80 -4.36 13.07 0.20
C ALA A 80 -4.37 11.93 -0.84
N ALA A 81 -3.20 11.37 -1.19
CA ALA A 81 -3.12 10.26 -2.15
C ALA A 81 -3.73 8.98 -1.57
N TRP A 82 -3.44 8.71 -0.30
CA TRP A 82 -4.01 7.57 0.43
C TRP A 82 -5.52 7.71 0.64
N ARG A 83 -6.02 8.93 0.87
CA ARG A 83 -7.45 9.20 0.88
C ARG A 83 -8.08 8.93 -0.48
N ALA A 84 -7.43 9.32 -1.57
CA ALA A 84 -7.90 9.03 -2.91
C ALA A 84 -7.95 7.52 -3.17
N LEU A 85 -6.92 6.78 -2.75
CA LEU A 85 -6.88 5.32 -2.83
C LEU A 85 -7.98 4.67 -1.98
N ALA A 86 -8.23 5.19 -0.78
CA ALA A 86 -9.26 4.67 0.12
C ALA A 86 -10.67 4.77 -0.47
N VAL A 87 -10.95 5.78 -1.31
CA VAL A 87 -12.23 5.94 -2.01
C VAL A 87 -12.22 5.41 -3.44
N ALA A 88 -11.10 4.84 -3.91
CA ALA A 88 -11.00 4.25 -5.24
C ALA A 88 -11.95 3.04 -5.36
N PRO A 89 -12.49 2.77 -6.55
CA PRO A 89 -13.49 1.73 -6.77
C PRO A 89 -12.92 0.29 -6.76
N LEU A 90 -12.00 -0.02 -5.84
CA LEU A 90 -11.26 -1.29 -5.75
C LEU A 90 -12.09 -2.47 -5.21
N GLY A 91 -13.36 -2.60 -5.59
CA GLY A 91 -14.28 -3.62 -5.04
C GLY A 91 -13.87 -5.08 -5.31
N SER A 92 -13.06 -5.30 -6.35
CA SER A 92 -12.50 -6.61 -6.69
C SER A 92 -11.22 -6.95 -5.92
N LEU A 93 -10.66 -6.02 -5.16
CA LEU A 93 -9.37 -6.20 -4.51
C LEU A 93 -9.45 -7.30 -3.45
N ARG A 94 -8.52 -8.26 -3.54
CA ARG A 94 -8.38 -9.39 -2.63
C ARG A 94 -7.02 -9.39 -1.96
N GLU A 95 -5.98 -8.88 -2.60
CA GLU A 95 -4.64 -8.87 -2.04
C GLU A 95 -4.06 -7.46 -2.06
N LEU A 96 -3.56 -7.03 -0.90
CA LEU A 96 -2.86 -5.77 -0.73
C LEU A 96 -1.55 -6.00 0.01
N TYR A 97 -0.46 -5.62 -0.64
CA TYR A 97 0.89 -5.65 -0.06
C TYR A 97 1.43 -4.22 -0.06
N LEU A 98 1.66 -3.68 1.13
CA LEU A 98 2.25 -2.36 1.30
C LEU A 98 3.52 -2.47 2.12
N ASP A 99 4.61 -2.01 1.55
CA ASP A 99 5.92 -1.98 2.18
C ASP A 99 6.43 -0.54 2.22
N PHE A 100 6.64 -0.04 3.45
CA PHE A 100 6.94 1.37 3.72
C PHE A 100 8.29 1.51 4.42
N GLU A 101 9.35 1.83 3.69
CA GLU A 101 10.57 2.29 4.32
C GLU A 101 10.60 3.84 4.31
N PRO A 102 10.92 4.53 5.42
CA PRO A 102 11.23 3.97 6.72
C PRO A 102 9.98 3.55 7.51
N TYR A 103 8.87 4.31 7.47
CA TYR A 103 7.64 3.93 8.20
C TYR A 103 6.36 4.60 7.67
N MET A 104 5.23 3.87 7.66
CA MET A 104 3.87 4.39 7.45
C MET A 104 3.44 5.29 8.61
N SER A 105 2.82 6.43 8.31
CA SER A 105 2.29 7.35 9.32
C SER A 105 0.86 6.99 9.77
N ALA A 106 0.48 7.42 10.97
CA ALA A 106 -0.86 7.23 11.51
C ALA A 106 -1.97 7.79 10.61
N GLY A 107 -1.72 8.92 9.94
CA GLY A 107 -2.68 9.51 9.01
C GLY A 107 -2.91 8.66 7.76
N VAL A 108 -1.87 8.02 7.24
CA VAL A 108 -1.98 7.05 6.13
C VAL A 108 -2.76 5.82 6.59
N ALA A 109 -2.43 5.27 7.76
CA ALA A 109 -3.15 4.13 8.35
C ALA A 109 -4.65 4.43 8.51
N ALA A 110 -5.00 5.62 9.02
CA ALA A 110 -6.39 6.03 9.20
C ALA A 110 -7.15 6.11 7.88
N HIS A 111 -6.52 6.65 6.83
CA HIS A 111 -7.11 6.67 5.49
C HIS A 111 -7.29 5.27 4.94
N LEU A 112 -6.28 4.42 5.04
CA LEU A 112 -6.37 3.03 4.60
C LEU A 112 -7.53 2.31 5.29
N MET A 113 -7.64 2.40 6.62
CA MET A 113 -8.69 1.76 7.41
C MET A 113 -10.10 2.29 7.16
N SER A 114 -10.24 3.46 6.53
CA SER A 114 -11.52 4.01 6.10
C SER A 114 -12.00 3.46 4.75
N ALA A 115 -11.17 2.68 4.05
CA ALA A 115 -11.46 2.23 2.70
C ALA A 115 -12.58 1.17 2.66
N PRO A 116 -13.67 1.38 1.90
CA PRO A 116 -14.78 0.42 1.83
C PRO A 116 -14.37 -0.95 1.27
N TRP A 117 -13.39 -0.97 0.36
CA TRP A 117 -12.91 -2.19 -0.28
C TRP A 117 -12.13 -3.12 0.64
N LEU A 118 -11.65 -2.66 1.81
CA LEU A 118 -10.97 -3.52 2.78
C LEU A 118 -11.85 -4.67 3.30
N GLY A 119 -13.17 -4.50 3.31
CA GLY A 119 -14.09 -5.56 3.74
C GLY A 119 -14.09 -6.78 2.82
N GLY A 120 -13.64 -6.63 1.58
CA GLY A 120 -13.50 -7.74 0.62
C GLY A 120 -12.07 -8.31 0.53
N LEU A 121 -11.13 -7.73 1.27
CA LEU A 121 -9.74 -8.12 1.21
C LEU A 121 -9.56 -9.51 1.81
N GLN A 122 -8.82 -10.35 1.10
CA GLN A 122 -8.41 -11.66 1.57
C GLN A 122 -7.03 -11.59 2.17
N ARG A 123 -6.02 -10.95 1.57
CA ARG A 123 -4.65 -10.85 2.10
C ARG A 123 -4.26 -9.41 2.33
N LEU A 124 -3.76 -9.10 3.53
CA LEU A 124 -3.15 -7.83 3.88
C LEU A 124 -1.74 -8.08 4.40
N ARG A 125 -0.73 -7.52 3.73
CA ARG A 125 0.63 -7.44 4.27
C ARG A 125 1.01 -5.98 4.44
N LEU A 126 1.45 -5.64 5.64
CA LEU A 126 1.92 -4.30 5.97
C LEU A 126 3.29 -4.42 6.65
N SER A 127 4.30 -3.81 6.04
CA SER A 127 5.65 -3.68 6.62
C SER A 127 6.05 -2.21 6.75
N GLY A 128 6.98 -1.95 7.67
CA GLY A 128 7.46 -0.61 7.99
C GLY A 128 6.35 0.27 8.56
N LEU A 129 5.82 -0.07 9.75
CA LEU A 129 4.79 0.73 10.40
C LEU A 129 5.39 1.56 11.53
N SER A 130 5.09 2.86 11.56
CA SER A 130 5.32 3.62 12.80
C SER A 130 4.42 3.08 13.92
N ARG A 131 4.86 3.23 15.17
CA ARG A 131 4.04 2.89 16.34
C ARG A 131 2.62 3.48 16.27
N GLY A 132 2.51 4.77 15.95
CA GLY A 132 1.21 5.43 15.84
C GLY A 132 0.36 4.90 14.68
N ALA A 133 0.97 4.41 13.61
CA ALA A 133 0.23 3.73 12.55
C ALA A 133 -0.31 2.38 13.00
N PHE A 134 0.50 1.59 13.71
CA PHE A 134 0.07 0.31 14.28
C PHE A 134 -1.09 0.50 15.27
N GLU A 135 -1.00 1.47 16.19
CA GLU A 135 -2.08 1.79 17.14
C GLU A 135 -3.40 2.15 16.43
N VAL A 136 -3.34 2.86 15.29
CA VAL A 136 -4.53 3.15 14.47
C VAL A 136 -5.11 1.90 13.82
N LEU A 137 -4.25 0.97 13.36
CA LEU A 137 -4.71 -0.29 12.80
C LEU A 137 -5.40 -1.15 13.86
N GLU A 138 -4.79 -1.31 15.04
CA GLU A 138 -5.38 -2.11 16.12
C GLU A 138 -6.73 -1.57 16.61
N ALA A 139 -6.92 -0.25 16.56
CA ALA A 139 -8.19 0.38 16.89
C ALA A 139 -9.29 0.18 15.82
N SER A 140 -8.95 -0.30 14.62
CA SER A 140 -9.88 -0.46 13.51
C SER A 140 -10.64 -1.78 13.54
N PRO A 141 -11.98 -1.79 13.62
CA PRO A 141 -12.78 -3.00 13.53
C PRO A 141 -12.58 -3.77 12.22
N THR A 142 -12.22 -3.07 11.13
CA THR A 142 -11.92 -3.70 9.85
C THR A 142 -10.61 -4.48 9.91
N PHE A 143 -9.58 -3.90 10.53
CA PHE A 143 -8.29 -4.58 10.72
C PHE A 143 -8.44 -5.82 11.61
N LEU A 144 -9.15 -5.69 12.74
CA LEU A 144 -9.38 -6.80 13.66
C LEU A 144 -10.10 -7.98 12.99
N ARG A 145 -11.04 -7.72 12.07
CA ARG A 145 -11.71 -8.78 11.27
C ARG A 145 -10.75 -9.47 10.30
N LEU A 146 -9.89 -8.71 9.63
CA LEU A 146 -8.88 -9.28 8.73
C LEU A 146 -7.88 -10.14 9.53
N GLN A 147 -7.45 -9.65 10.69
CA GLN A 147 -6.51 -10.35 11.57
C GLN A 147 -7.11 -11.66 12.09
N ALA A 148 -8.36 -11.64 12.55
CA ALA A 148 -9.08 -12.83 13.01
C ALA A 148 -9.24 -13.92 11.93
N SER A 149 -9.14 -13.53 10.66
CA SER A 149 -9.22 -14.48 9.54
C SER A 149 -7.88 -15.18 9.27
N HIS A 150 -6.77 -14.77 9.91
CA HIS A 150 -5.38 -15.21 9.65
C HIS A 150 -4.78 -14.77 8.31
N TRP A 151 -5.20 -13.62 7.78
CA TRP A 151 -4.67 -13.13 6.51
C TRP A 151 -3.99 -11.77 6.61
N VAL A 152 -3.59 -11.38 7.83
CA VAL A 152 -2.82 -10.17 8.10
C VAL A 152 -1.42 -10.60 8.49
N ASP A 153 -0.42 -10.13 7.74
CA ASP A 153 0.99 -10.24 8.11
C ASP A 153 1.52 -8.86 8.49
N VAL A 154 1.87 -8.72 9.77
CA VAL A 154 2.51 -7.56 10.40
C VAL A 154 3.75 -7.98 11.21
N SER A 155 4.32 -9.15 10.91
CA SER A 155 5.35 -9.80 11.74
C SER A 155 6.59 -8.93 11.93
N ASP A 156 6.97 -8.15 10.91
CA ASP A 156 8.12 -7.26 10.95
C ASP A 156 7.92 -6.11 11.95
N VAL A 157 6.67 -5.68 12.16
CA VAL A 157 6.29 -4.58 13.06
C VAL A 157 6.42 -5.01 14.52
N GLU A 158 5.98 -6.22 14.84
CA GLU A 158 6.08 -6.78 16.19
C GLU A 158 7.56 -6.98 16.57
N ALA A 159 8.38 -7.43 15.63
CA ALA A 159 9.81 -7.59 15.83
C ALA A 159 10.53 -6.26 16.08
N GLU A 160 10.23 -5.22 15.28
CA GLU A 160 10.80 -3.88 15.49
C GLU A 160 10.34 -3.24 16.81
N GLN A 161 9.06 -3.38 17.17
CA GLN A 161 8.54 -2.86 18.44
C GLN A 161 9.18 -3.57 19.65
N ALA A 162 9.40 -4.87 19.57
CA ALA A 162 10.09 -5.62 20.61
C ALA A 162 11.56 -5.20 20.76
N ALA A 163 12.24 -4.88 19.65
CA ALA A 163 13.63 -4.42 19.66
C ALA A 163 13.79 -2.97 20.15
N GLY A 164 12.79 -2.11 19.92
CA GLY A 164 12.80 -0.69 20.28
C GLY A 164 12.40 -0.37 21.72
N ALA A 165 11.98 -1.34 22.53
CA ALA A 165 11.70 -1.13 23.95
C ALA A 165 13.02 -0.91 24.71
N PRO A 166 13.33 0.31 25.20
CA PRO A 166 14.49 0.49 26.05
C PRO A 166 14.33 -0.41 27.27
N ALA A 167 15.36 -1.18 27.62
CA ALA A 167 15.46 -1.88 28.90
C ALA A 167 15.54 -0.84 30.03
N VAL A 168 14.41 -0.20 30.34
CA VAL A 168 14.30 0.73 31.46
C VAL A 168 14.11 -0.13 32.70
N GLY A 169 15.23 -0.49 33.33
CA GLY A 169 15.25 -0.92 34.72
C GLY A 169 16.00 -2.21 34.98
N ALA A 170 17.31 -2.10 35.21
CA ALA A 170 18.00 -2.88 36.24
C ALA A 170 19.35 -2.20 36.59
N ALA A 171 19.27 -0.97 37.11
CA ALA A 171 20.33 -0.43 37.95
C ALA A 171 19.69 -0.19 39.33
N GLY A 172 19.84 -1.19 40.19
CA GLY A 172 19.63 -1.07 41.63
C GLY A 172 20.84 -0.50 42.33
#